data_AF-A0A966W370-F1
#
_entry.id   AF-A0A966W370-F1
#
_cell.length_a   1.000
_cell.length_b   1.000
_cell.length_c   1.000
_cell.angle_alpha   90.00
_cell.angle_beta   90.00
_cell.angle_gamma   90.00
#
_symmetry.space_group_name_H-M   'P 1'
#
loop_
_entity.id
_entity.type
_entity.pdbx_description
1 polymer ?
#
loop_
_entity_poly.entity_id
_entity_poly.type
_entity_poly.pdbx_seq_one_letter_code
_entity_poly.pdbx_strand_id
1 'polypeptide(L)'
;MTKFLIREAGSPDAKALAKLATDSWIEAFGHTVEEDPTDFLERTRSETYFTKAIRLYESFGFQVIGNRIYDIGDTTELVMQRKHKRD
;
A
#
# COMPACT_ATOMS: atom_id res chain seq x y z
N MET A 1 17.14 8.98 28.95
CA MET A 1 16.54 7.93 28.10
C MET A 1 15.41 8.56 27.32
N THR A 2 15.54 8.66 25.99
CA THR A 2 14.47 9.16 25.12
C THR A 2 13.39 8.09 25.04
N LYS A 3 12.15 8.44 25.37
CA LYS A 3 11.02 7.52 25.27
C LYS A 3 10.57 7.50 23.81
N PHE A 4 10.76 6.36 23.13
CA PHE A 4 10.23 6.17 21.79
C PHE A 4 8.73 5.88 21.85
N LEU A 5 7.96 6.59 21.03
CA LEU A 5 6.54 6.35 20.83
C LEU A 5 6.36 5.67 19.47
N ILE A 6 5.78 4.46 19.49
CA ILE A 6 5.38 3.75 18.27
C ILE A 6 3.90 4.06 18.03
N ARG A 7 3.55 4.48 16.82
CA ARG A 7 2.17 4.76 16.38
C ARG A 7 2.00 4.38 14.91
N GLU A 8 0.75 4.22 14.49
CA GLU A 8 0.40 4.09 13.08
C GLU A 8 0.79 5.35 12.27
N ALA A 9 1.12 5.13 10.99
CA ALA A 9 1.51 6.17 10.07
C ALA A 9 0.32 6.80 9.34
N GLY A 10 0.16 8.11 9.45
CA GLY A 10 -0.82 8.92 8.72
C GLY A 10 -0.25 9.45 7.40
N SER A 11 -1.11 10.00 6.53
CA SER A 11 -0.68 10.61 5.26
C SER A 11 0.43 11.67 5.42
N PRO A 12 0.45 12.49 6.50
CA PRO A 12 1.54 13.44 6.73
C PRO A 12 2.92 12.81 6.91
N ASP A 13 3.00 11.53 7.25
CA ASP A 13 4.27 10.84 7.51
C ASP A 13 4.97 10.37 6.22
N ALA A 14 4.30 10.42 5.06
CA ALA A 14 4.78 9.84 3.82
C ALA A 14 6.19 10.31 3.43
N LYS A 15 6.46 11.62 3.49
CA LYS A 15 7.78 12.18 3.19
C LYS A 15 8.87 11.72 4.15
N ALA A 16 8.54 11.63 5.44
CA ALA A 16 9.50 11.20 6.47
C ALA A 16 9.83 9.71 6.32
N LEU A 17 8.83 8.88 6.02
CA LEU A 17 8.99 7.46 5.75
C LEU A 17 9.77 7.21 4.45
N ALA A 18 9.46 7.94 3.38
CA ALA A 18 10.20 7.86 2.12
C ALA A 18 11.69 8.19 2.34
N LYS A 19 11.98 9.28 3.06
CA LYS A 19 13.36 9.64 3.40
C LYS A 19 14.05 8.54 4.20
N LEU A 20 13.41 8.02 5.25
CA LEU A 20 13.97 6.95 6.08
C LEU A 20 14.28 5.70 5.25
N ALA A 21 13.37 5.31 4.35
CA ALA A 21 13.56 4.17 3.47
C ALA A 21 14.73 4.39 2.51
N THR A 22 14.83 5.55 1.88
CA THR A 22 15.93 5.92 0.98
C THR A 22 17.27 5.91 1.71
N ASP A 23 17.36 6.56 2.88
CA ASP A 23 18.59 6.62 3.66
C ASP A 23 19.05 5.20 4.06
N SER A 24 18.12 4.37 4.56
CA SER A 24 18.41 2.99 4.97
C SER A 24 18.86 2.12 3.79
N TRP A 25 18.29 2.33 2.62
CA TRP A 25 18.66 1.60 1.40
C TRP A 25 20.06 1.99 0.91
N ILE A 26 20.36 3.29 0.87
CA ILE A 26 21.69 3.79 0.50
C ILE A 26 22.74 3.28 1.49
N GLU A 27 22.45 3.27 2.78
CA GLU A 27 23.36 2.74 3.80
C GLU A 27 23.65 1.25 3.59
N ALA A 28 22.61 0.46 3.29
CA ALA A 28 22.75 -0.98 3.11
C ALA A 28 23.39 -1.39 1.78
N PHE A 29 23.11 -0.67 0.70
CA PHE A 29 23.42 -1.11 -0.67
C PHE A 29 24.35 -0.16 -1.45
N GLY A 30 24.62 1.05 -0.92
CA GLY A 30 25.53 2.02 -1.53
C GLY A 30 25.00 2.73 -2.79
N HIS A 31 23.73 2.54 -3.14
CA HIS A 31 23.05 3.22 -4.25
C HIS A 31 21.60 3.54 -3.89
N THR A 32 20.95 4.40 -4.68
CA THR A 32 19.52 4.73 -4.51
C THR A 32 18.62 3.73 -5.24
N VAL A 33 17.34 3.68 -4.87
CA VAL A 33 16.27 3.07 -5.66
C VAL A 33 15.89 4.05 -6.79
N GLU A 34 15.58 3.55 -7.98
CA GLU A 34 15.23 4.37 -9.16
C GLU A 34 13.84 5.03 -9.05
N GLU A 35 12.94 4.47 -8.25
CA GLU A 35 11.60 4.99 -8.02
C GLU A 35 11.54 5.89 -6.77
N ASP A 36 10.79 7.00 -6.84
CA ASP A 36 10.52 7.86 -5.68
C ASP A 36 9.55 7.15 -4.72
N PRO A 37 9.98 6.78 -3.49
CA PRO A 37 9.12 6.10 -2.53
C PRO A 37 7.94 6.96 -2.07
N THR A 38 8.02 8.28 -2.18
CA THR A 38 6.95 9.21 -1.82
C THR A 38 5.76 9.03 -2.77
N ASP A 39 6.03 9.02 -4.07
CA ASP A 39 5.01 8.79 -5.10
C ASP A 39 4.38 7.40 -4.95
N PHE A 40 5.17 6.39 -4.59
CA PHE A 40 4.66 5.06 -4.29
C PHE A 40 3.70 5.07 -3.11
N LEU A 41 4.07 5.70 -1.99
CA LEU A 41 3.23 5.79 -0.79
C LEU A 41 1.95 6.61 -1.03
N GLU A 42 2.04 7.70 -1.78
CA GLU A 42 0.88 8.54 -2.10
C GLU A 42 -0.09 7.83 -3.07
N ARG A 43 0.43 7.13 -4.09
CA ARG A 43 -0.40 6.35 -5.02
C ARG A 43 -1.08 5.19 -4.34
N THR A 44 -0.36 4.41 -3.53
CA THR A 44 -0.90 3.21 -2.89
C THR A 44 -1.85 3.52 -1.73
N ARG A 45 -1.79 4.72 -1.13
CA ARG A 45 -2.79 5.19 -0.13
C ARG A 45 -4.01 5.88 -0.73
N SER A 46 -4.02 6.18 -2.02
CA SER A 46 -5.12 6.95 -2.61
C SER A 46 -6.39 6.10 -2.72
N GLU A 47 -7.49 6.53 -2.11
CA GLU A 47 -8.83 5.94 -2.35
C GLU A 47 -9.16 5.88 -3.84
N THR A 48 -8.66 6.84 -4.62
CA THR A 48 -8.81 6.85 -6.08
C THR A 48 -8.07 5.70 -6.75
N TYR A 49 -6.88 5.35 -6.26
CA TYR A 49 -6.13 4.19 -6.74
C TYR A 49 -6.88 2.89 -6.43
N PHE A 50 -7.33 2.71 -5.19
CA PHE A 50 -8.15 1.55 -4.81
C PHE A 50 -9.42 1.46 -5.65
N THR A 51 -10.13 2.58 -5.86
CA THR A 51 -11.33 2.62 -6.70
C THR A 51 -11.03 2.24 -8.16
N LYS A 52 -9.92 2.70 -8.73
CA LYS A 52 -9.48 2.33 -10.08
C LYS A 52 -9.15 0.85 -10.18
N ALA A 53 -8.45 0.30 -9.18
CA ALA A 53 -8.11 -1.12 -9.12
C ALA A 53 -9.38 -1.99 -9.04
N ILE A 54 -10.34 -1.64 -8.17
CA ILE A 54 -11.63 -2.35 -8.06
C ILE A 54 -12.33 -2.40 -9.43
N ARG A 55 -12.48 -1.25 -10.09
CA ARG A 55 -13.14 -1.17 -11.41
C ARG A 55 -12.45 -2.02 -12.47
N LEU A 56 -11.12 -2.04 -12.47
CA LEU A 56 -10.35 -2.89 -13.37
C LEU A 56 -10.65 -4.37 -13.14
N TYR A 57 -10.62 -4.84 -11.89
CA TYR A 57 -10.92 -6.24 -11.57
C TYR A 57 -12.39 -6.60 -11.85
N GLU A 58 -13.33 -5.69 -11.59
CA GLU A 58 -14.73 -5.87 -11.98
C GLU A 58 -14.89 -6.06 -13.50
N SER A 59 -14.13 -5.31 -14.32
CA SER A 59 -14.13 -5.47 -15.78
C SER A 59 -13.63 -6.85 -16.23
N PHE A 60 -12.77 -7.49 -15.44
CA PHE A 60 -12.31 -8.87 -15.66
C PHE A 60 -13.27 -9.93 -15.09
N GLY A 61 -14.44 -9.50 -14.61
CA GLY A 61 -15.49 -10.37 -14.09
C GLY A 61 -15.29 -10.77 -12.63
N PHE A 62 -14.49 -10.03 -11.87
CA PHE A 62 -14.38 -10.23 -10.43
C PHE A 62 -15.49 -9.46 -9.69
N GLN A 63 -15.78 -9.87 -8.46
CA GLN A 63 -16.64 -9.16 -7.53
C GLN A 63 -15.99 -9.12 -6.16
N VAL A 64 -16.17 -8.02 -5.44
CA VAL A 64 -15.75 -7.93 -4.04
C VAL A 64 -16.62 -8.87 -3.20
N ILE A 65 -15.99 -9.72 -2.39
CA ILE A 65 -16.68 -10.64 -1.47
C ILE A 65 -16.39 -10.34 0.00
N GLY A 66 -15.49 -9.41 0.28
CA GLY A 66 -15.21 -8.93 1.63
C GLY A 66 -13.85 -8.26 1.73
N ASN A 67 -13.52 -7.86 2.96
CA ASN A 67 -12.23 -7.30 3.33
C ASN A 67 -11.46 -8.36 4.12
N ARG A 68 -10.15 -8.49 3.88
CA ARG A 68 -9.27 -9.29 4.73
C ARG A 68 -8.28 -8.37 5.42
N ILE A 69 -8.27 -8.43 6.75
CA ILE A 69 -7.30 -7.75 7.58
C ILE A 69 -6.15 -8.73 7.80
N TYR A 70 -4.93 -8.33 7.46
CA TYR A 70 -3.73 -9.07 7.84
C TYR A 70 -3.15 -8.45 9.11
N ASP A 71 -2.87 -9.29 10.11
CA ASP A 71 -2.31 -8.84 11.41
C ASP A 71 -0.89 -8.24 11.28
N ILE A 72 -0.25 -8.37 10.10
CA ILE A 72 1.04 -7.77 9.81
C ILE A 72 0.81 -6.52 8.95
N GLY A 73 1.06 -5.34 9.53
CA GLY A 73 1.09 -4.06 8.80
C GLY A 73 -0.26 -3.39 8.59
N ASP A 74 -1.31 -3.82 9.29
CA ASP A 74 -2.67 -3.24 9.29
C ASP A 74 -3.21 -2.90 7.88
N THR A 75 -2.81 -3.72 6.91
CA THR A 75 -3.18 -3.52 5.52
C THR A 75 -4.47 -4.28 5.28
N THR A 76 -5.54 -3.53 4.97
CA THR A 76 -6.80 -4.12 4.51
C THR A 76 -6.69 -4.37 3.02
N GLU A 77 -6.65 -5.64 2.62
CA GLU A 77 -6.77 -6.02 1.21
C GLU A 77 -8.21 -6.37 0.87
N LEU A 78 -8.64 -5.99 -0.33
CA LEU A 78 -9.93 -6.39 -0.87
C LEU A 78 -9.85 -7.82 -1.39
N VAL A 79 -10.73 -8.68 -0.89
CA VAL A 79 -10.87 -10.04 -1.40
C VAL A 79 -11.89 -10.02 -2.53
N MET A 80 -11.44 -10.40 -3.72
CA MET A 80 -12.28 -10.47 -4.92
C MET A 80 -12.35 -11.90 -5.46
N GLN A 81 -13.54 -12.33 -5.88
CA GLN A 81 -13.78 -13.63 -6.50
C GLN A 81 -14.23 -13.45 -7.95
N ARG A 82 -13.72 -14.29 -8.87
CA ARG A 82 -14.21 -14.31 -10.26
C ARG A 82 -15.63 -14.87 -10.32
N LYS A 83 -16.54 -14.15 -10.97
CA LYS A 83 -17.91 -14.61 -11.23
C LYS A 83 -17.83 -15.87 -12.10
N HIS A 84 -18.38 -16.98 -11.63
CA HIS A 84 -18.62 -18.13 -12.48
C HIS A 84 -19.63 -17.74 -13.56
N LYS A 85 -19.32 -17.98 -14.84
CA LYS A 85 -20.35 -18.01 -15.87
C LYS A 85 -21.29 -19.15 -15.51
N ARG A 86 -22.57 -18.85 -15.25
CA ARG A 86 -23.61 -19.87 -15.33
C ARG A 86 -23.84 -20.11 -16.81
N ASP A 87 -23.62 -21.34 -17.25
CA ASP A 87 -23.99 -21.82 -18.57
C ASP A 87 -25.52 -21.78 -18.78
#